data_AF-A0A1Y5HM66-F1
#
_entry.id   AF-A0A1Y5HM66-F1
#
_cell.length_a   1.000
_cell.length_b   1.000
_cell.length_c   1.000
_cell.angle_alpha   90.00
_cell.angle_beta   90.00
_cell.angle_gamma   90.00
#
_symmetry.space_group_name_H-M   'P 1'
#
loop_
_entity.id
_entity.type
_entity.pdbx_description
1 polymer ?
#
loop_
_entity_poly.entity_id
_entity_poly.type
_entity_poly.pdbx_seq_one_letter_code
_entity_poly.pdbx_strand_id
1 'polypeptide(L)'
;MTFKQLVIVASLGGLSLTTFIAGQSAAQGQGRPPEPPFAAIGSDLGLSDLQVENCFPKPQKSGSGGKPARPDMSQVSECLQKADSSLSASQIESVLKKNRPKR
;
A
#
# COMPACT_ATOMS: atom_id res chain seq x y z
N MET A 1 43.10 6.27 35.91
CA MET A 1 42.57 5.78 37.20
C MET A 1 42.03 6.97 37.99
N THR A 2 40.70 7.14 38.10
CA THR A 2 39.99 7.50 39.35
C THR A 2 38.49 7.65 39.09
N PHE A 3 37.74 6.72 39.66
CA PHE A 3 36.28 6.73 39.81
C PHE A 3 35.88 7.58 41.03
N LYS A 4 34.58 7.94 41.07
CA LYS A 4 33.76 8.46 42.20
C LYS A 4 33.52 9.98 42.09
N GLN A 5 32.29 10.50 42.15
CA GLN A 5 31.26 10.19 43.14
C GLN A 5 29.81 10.22 42.63
N LEU A 6 29.02 9.45 43.36
CA LEU A 6 27.59 9.28 43.37
C LEU A 6 27.02 10.23 44.45
N VAL A 7 26.06 11.10 44.12
CA VAL A 7 25.14 11.69 45.13
C VAL A 7 23.74 11.80 44.53
N ILE A 8 22.83 11.10 45.18
CA ILE A 8 21.37 11.16 45.10
C ILE A 8 20.91 12.39 45.90
N VAL A 9 20.07 13.28 45.36
CA VAL A 9 19.10 14.05 46.16
C VAL A 9 17.87 14.38 45.30
N ALA A 10 16.71 13.99 45.84
CA ALA A 10 15.38 14.28 45.37
C ALA A 10 15.00 15.76 45.59
N SER A 11 14.26 16.34 44.65
CA SER A 11 13.42 17.50 44.92
C SER A 11 12.19 17.46 44.04
N LEU A 12 11.05 17.25 44.70
CA LEU A 12 9.72 17.57 44.21
C LEU A 12 9.63 19.06 43.88
N GLY A 13 8.82 19.39 42.87
CA GLY A 13 8.17 20.69 42.78
C GLY A 13 8.66 21.54 41.60
N GLY A 14 7.83 21.59 40.56
CA GLY A 14 8.06 22.46 39.42
C GLY A 14 6.87 22.45 38.47
N LEU A 15 5.73 22.93 38.96
CA LEU A 15 4.56 23.27 38.16
C LEU A 15 5.01 24.27 37.07
N SER A 16 5.02 23.86 35.80
CA SER A 16 5.16 24.77 34.67
C SER A 16 4.11 24.41 33.63
N LEU A 17 2.92 24.97 33.85
CA LEU A 17 2.02 25.35 32.78
C LEU A 17 2.78 26.30 31.87
N THR A 18 3.02 25.93 30.62
CA THR A 18 2.89 26.83 29.46
C THR A 18 3.24 26.11 28.16
N THR A 19 2.38 26.37 27.18
CA THR A 19 2.61 26.28 25.73
C THR A 19 2.43 24.91 25.08
N PHE A 20 1.20 24.71 24.61
CA PHE A 20 0.91 24.06 23.34
C PHE A 20 1.94 24.45 22.27
N ILE A 21 2.75 23.49 21.86
CA ILE A 21 3.03 23.33 20.42
C ILE A 21 2.60 21.92 20.10
N ALA A 22 1.56 21.86 19.28
CA ALA A 22 1.00 20.64 18.75
C ALA A 22 2.13 19.78 18.19
N GLY A 23 2.48 18.72 18.92
CA GLY A 23 3.04 17.51 18.33
C GLY A 23 1.98 16.92 17.43
N GLN A 24 1.79 17.52 16.25
CA GLN A 24 1.09 16.93 15.13
C GLN A 24 1.97 15.82 14.59
N SER A 25 2.18 14.80 15.40
CA SER A 25 2.61 13.47 14.98
C SER A 25 1.40 12.74 14.40
N ALA A 26 0.61 13.41 13.56
CA ALA A 26 -0.31 12.75 12.65
C ALA A 26 0.48 12.30 11.42
N ALA A 27 1.46 11.42 11.66
CA ALA A 27 1.92 10.49 10.64
C ALA A 27 0.81 9.43 10.44
N GLN A 28 -0.36 9.85 9.97
CA GLN A 28 -1.47 8.96 9.67
C GLN A 28 -1.78 9.06 8.17
N GLY A 29 -1.41 8.01 7.44
CA GLY A 29 -2.07 7.70 6.18
C GLY A 29 -1.34 8.06 4.90
N GLN A 30 -0.01 7.91 4.81
CA GLN A 30 0.61 7.60 3.51
C GLN A 30 0.33 6.12 3.18
N GLY A 31 -0.95 5.78 3.08
CA GLY A 31 -1.44 4.44 2.80
C GLY A 31 -1.00 4.02 1.42
N ARG A 32 -0.30 2.89 1.33
CA ARG A 32 -0.04 2.24 0.04
C ARG A 32 -1.37 2.07 -0.70
N PRO A 33 -1.42 2.22 -2.03
CA PRO A 33 -2.62 1.91 -2.79
C PRO A 33 -3.11 0.51 -2.41
N PRO A 34 -4.44 0.33 -2.26
CA PRO A 34 -4.98 -0.99 -2.00
C PRO A 34 -4.61 -1.94 -3.15
N GLU A 35 -4.16 -3.14 -2.79
CA GLU A 35 -3.73 -4.16 -3.72
C GLU A 35 -4.91 -4.73 -4.51
N PRO A 36 -4.74 -5.11 -5.79
CA PRO A 36 -5.76 -5.83 -6.52
C PRO A 36 -6.10 -7.17 -5.85
N PRO A 37 -7.38 -7.58 -5.78
CA PRO A 37 -7.78 -8.85 -5.21
C PRO A 37 -7.52 -9.99 -6.21
N PHE A 38 -6.25 -10.39 -6.39
CA PHE A 38 -5.84 -11.36 -7.41
C PHE A 38 -6.60 -12.68 -7.35
N ALA A 39 -6.85 -13.21 -6.15
CA ALA A 39 -7.61 -14.45 -5.96
C ALA A 39 -9.05 -14.37 -6.50
N ALA A 40 -9.72 -13.24 -6.28
CA ALA A 40 -11.09 -13.05 -6.76
C ALA A 40 -11.13 -12.91 -8.29
N ILE A 41 -10.16 -12.19 -8.86
CA ILE A 41 -10.00 -12.05 -10.31
C ILE A 41 -9.69 -13.41 -10.96
N GLY A 42 -8.77 -14.17 -10.37
CA GLY A 42 -8.39 -15.51 -10.83
C GLY A 42 -9.58 -16.47 -10.83
N SER A 43 -10.33 -16.50 -9.72
CA SER A 43 -11.55 -17.31 -9.60
C SER A 43 -12.61 -16.95 -10.64
N ASP A 44 -12.83 -15.66 -10.91
CA ASP A 44 -13.80 -15.18 -11.91
C ASP A 44 -13.35 -15.44 -13.37
N LEU A 45 -12.05 -15.57 -13.62
CA LEU A 45 -11.47 -15.81 -14.96
C LEU A 45 -11.05 -17.27 -15.20
N GLY A 46 -11.04 -18.12 -14.18
CA GLY A 46 -10.49 -19.48 -14.28
C GLY A 46 -8.96 -19.53 -14.35
N LEU A 47 -8.27 -18.49 -13.86
CA LEU A 47 -6.81 -18.39 -13.81
C LEU A 47 -6.29 -18.56 -12.38
N SER A 48 -5.05 -19.00 -12.22
CA SER A 48 -4.40 -19.00 -10.90
C SER A 48 -4.04 -17.59 -10.44
N ASP A 49 -4.00 -17.37 -9.13
CA ASP A 49 -3.62 -16.10 -8.51
C ASP A 49 -2.28 -15.58 -9.05
N LEU A 50 -1.30 -16.48 -9.24
CA LEU A 50 0.02 -16.15 -9.76
C LEU A 50 -0.02 -15.73 -11.24
N GLN A 51 -0.85 -16.35 -12.07
CA GLN A 51 -1.03 -15.92 -13.47
C GLN A 51 -1.63 -14.51 -13.53
N VAL A 52 -2.59 -14.23 -12.65
CA VAL A 52 -3.20 -12.91 -12.56
C VAL A 52 -2.18 -11.89 -12.04
N GLU A 53 -1.52 -12.14 -10.92
CA GLU A 53 -0.53 -11.24 -10.31
C GLU A 53 0.58 -10.86 -11.30
N ASN A 54 1.10 -11.83 -12.06
CA ASN A 54 2.15 -11.62 -13.06
C ASN A 54 1.75 -10.62 -14.17
N CYS A 55 0.46 -10.43 -14.40
CA CYS A 55 -0.05 -9.46 -15.36
C CYS A 55 -0.17 -8.04 -14.80
N PHE A 56 -0.06 -7.85 -13.48
CA PHE A 56 -0.12 -6.53 -12.87
C PHE A 56 1.29 -5.95 -12.66
N PRO A 57 1.55 -4.72 -13.13
CA PRO A 57 2.83 -4.09 -12.87
C PRO A 57 2.97 -3.78 -11.38
N LYS A 58 4.16 -4.06 -10.83
CA LYS A 58 4.46 -3.70 -9.44
C LYS A 58 4.38 -2.17 -9.27
N PRO A 59 3.81 -1.67 -8.16
CA PRO A 59 3.72 -0.23 -7.92
C PRO A 59 5.12 0.39 -7.91
N GLN A 60 5.46 1.13 -8.96
CA GLN A 60 6.69 1.91 -8.96
C GLN A 60 6.47 3.14 -8.08
N LYS A 61 7.34 3.32 -7.08
CA LYS A 61 7.37 4.58 -6.33
C LYS A 61 7.77 5.67 -7.31
N SER A 62 6.85 6.57 -7.66
CA SER A 62 7.23 7.82 -8.31
C SER A 62 8.15 8.57 -7.33
N GLY A 63 9.32 9.01 -7.78
CA GLY A 63 10.25 9.80 -6.96
C GLY A 63 9.53 10.92 -6.21
N SER A 64 9.98 11.18 -4.97
CA SER A 64 9.46 12.24 -4.08
C SER A 64 7.99 12.09 -3.67
N GLY A 65 7.67 11.05 -2.89
CA GLY A 65 6.42 10.97 -2.10
C GLY A 65 5.10 10.96 -2.89
N GLY A 66 5.16 10.88 -4.22
CA GLY A 66 3.99 10.87 -5.09
C GLY A 66 3.21 9.56 -5.02
N LYS A 67 1.90 9.65 -5.28
CA LYS A 67 1.02 8.48 -5.41
C LYS A 67 1.51 7.62 -6.59
N PRO A 68 1.60 6.28 -6.44
CA PRO A 68 1.98 5.40 -7.54
C PRO A 68 1.11 5.63 -8.78
N ALA A 69 1.76 5.60 -9.95
CA ALA A 69 1.08 5.68 -11.24
C ALA A 69 0.04 4.55 -11.34
N ARG A 70 -1.12 4.87 -11.93
CA ARG A 70 -2.13 3.86 -12.19
C ARG A 70 -1.61 2.91 -13.28
N PRO A 71 -1.73 1.59 -13.12
CA PRO A 71 -1.43 0.64 -14.19
C PRO A 71 -2.22 0.94 -15.46
N ASP A 72 -1.59 0.70 -16.61
CA ASP A 72 -2.29 0.61 -17.89
C ASP A 72 -3.12 -0.69 -17.92
N MET A 73 -4.43 -0.54 -17.79
CA MET A 73 -5.33 -1.69 -17.71
C MET A 73 -5.51 -2.41 -19.06
N SER A 74 -5.17 -1.77 -20.18
CA SER A 74 -5.19 -2.42 -21.49
C SER A 74 -4.08 -3.48 -21.55
N GLN A 75 -2.88 -3.16 -21.07
CA GLN A 75 -1.77 -4.11 -20.98
C GLN A 75 -2.07 -5.27 -20.03
N VAL A 76 -2.73 -4.99 -18.89
CA VAL A 76 -3.19 -6.03 -17.97
C VAL A 76 -4.18 -6.96 -18.69
N SER A 77 -5.13 -6.39 -19.42
CA SER A 77 -6.15 -7.17 -20.14
C SER A 77 -5.54 -8.04 -21.24
N GLU A 78 -4.61 -7.50 -22.02
CA GLU A 78 -3.87 -8.25 -23.04
C GLU A 78 -3.04 -9.38 -22.44
N CYS A 79 -2.38 -9.15 -21.29
CA CYS A 79 -1.64 -10.18 -20.59
C CYS A 79 -2.56 -11.31 -20.10
N LEU A 80 -3.72 -10.99 -19.53
CA LEU A 80 -4.69 -11.98 -19.08
C LEU A 80 -5.25 -12.80 -20.26
N GLN A 81 -5.48 -12.16 -21.40
CA GLN A 81 -5.89 -12.86 -22.63
C GLN A 81 -4.78 -13.74 -23.21
N LYS A 82 -3.51 -13.39 -23.03
CA LYS A 82 -2.38 -14.27 -23.39
C LYS A 82 -2.25 -15.46 -22.44
N ALA A 83 -2.64 -15.30 -21.18
CA ALA A 83 -2.67 -16.39 -20.21
C ALA A 83 -3.78 -17.41 -20.53
N ASP A 84 -4.92 -16.94 -21.06
CA ASP A 84 -5.97 -17.79 -21.62
C ASP A 84 -6.69 -17.08 -22.79
N SER A 85 -6.47 -17.58 -24.01
CA SER A 85 -7.01 -16.99 -25.24
C SER A 85 -8.50 -17.26 -25.46
N SER A 86 -9.13 -18.10 -24.63
CA SER A 86 -10.59 -18.28 -24.62
C SER A 86 -11.32 -17.10 -23.99
N LEU A 87 -10.62 -16.28 -23.19
CA LEU A 87 -11.18 -15.10 -22.55
C LEU A 87 -11.36 -13.96 -23.56
N SER A 88 -12.57 -13.42 -23.62
CA SER A 88 -12.84 -12.20 -24.39
C SER A 88 -12.38 -10.95 -23.65
N ALA A 89 -11.97 -9.91 -24.38
CA ALA A 89 -11.59 -8.62 -23.80
C ALA A 89 -12.71 -8.03 -22.91
N SER A 90 -13.97 -8.14 -23.34
CA SER A 90 -15.12 -7.65 -22.57
C SER A 90 -15.35 -8.42 -21.27
N GLN A 91 -15.11 -9.73 -21.26
CA GLN A 91 -15.18 -10.54 -20.03
C GLN A 91 -14.09 -10.12 -19.06
N ILE A 92 -12.85 -9.99 -19.53
CA ILE A 92 -11.71 -9.56 -18.71
C ILE A 92 -11.98 -8.17 -18.11
N GLU A 93 -12.41 -7.20 -18.93
CA GLU A 93 -12.70 -5.84 -18.45
C GLU A 93 -13.83 -5.83 -17.40
N SER A 94 -14.88 -6.62 -17.60
CA SER A 94 -15.98 -6.75 -16.66
C SER A 94 -15.51 -7.27 -15.30
N VAL A 95 -14.69 -8.33 -15.29
CA VAL A 95 -14.13 -8.90 -14.07
C VAL A 95 -13.19 -7.91 -13.37
N LEU A 96 -12.31 -7.24 -14.11
CA LEU A 96 -11.42 -6.21 -13.56
C LEU A 96 -12.20 -5.03 -12.96
N LYS A 97 -13.33 -4.65 -13.56
CA LYS A 97 -14.22 -3.60 -13.05
C LYS A 97 -14.97 -4.04 -11.79
N LYS A 98 -15.47 -5.28 -11.77
CA LYS A 98 -16.16 -5.91 -10.61
C LYS A 98 -15.22 -6.00 -9.40
N ASN A 99 -13.96 -6.33 -9.63
CA ASN A 99 -12.96 -6.58 -8.59
C ASN A 99 -12.03 -5.40 -8.32
N ARG A 100 -12.46 -4.15 -8.58
CA ARG A 100 -11.64 -2.97 -8.27
C ARG A 100 -11.34 -2.90 -6.76
N PRO A 101 -10.10 -2.57 -6.36
CA PRO A 101 -9.77 -2.33 -4.96
C PRO A 101 -10.68 -1.28 -4.34
N LYS A 102 -11.31 -1.61 -3.21
CA LYS A 102 -12.10 -0.66 -2.42
C LYS A 102 -11.14 0.26 -1.64
N ARG A 103 -11.54 1.51 -1.47
CA ARG A 103 -10.85 2.49 -0.61
C ARG A 103 -11.58 2.62 0.71
#